data_AF-A0A800DNX3-F1
#
_entry.id   AF-A0A800DNX3-F1
#
_cell.length_a   1.000
_cell.length_b   1.000
_cell.length_c   1.000
_cell.angle_alpha   90.00
_cell.angle_beta   90.00
_cell.angle_gamma   90.00
#
_symmetry.space_group_name_H-M   'P 1'
#
loop_
_entity.id
_entity.type
_entity.pdbx_description
1 polymer ?
#
loop_
_entity_poly.entity_id
_entity_poly.type
_entity_poly.pdbx_seq_one_letter_code
_entity_poly.pdbx_strand_id
1 'polypeptide(L)'
;MKNPHFNKLSAITKRSVFIGLLCAVFLCLITPYNDYYIRGTFVAGNHFPIGSFFLWVLLVLFGAILLHRLKKKLALTSAELIVIWCMMLVASGIPSSGFLRYHLFMLVSPFYYATPENEWKELFYRYLPDWLVVKDEKAVKYFYEALPSGTPVPWGVWLKPAIVWSSYVLVTYFVMVCLSVILRKQWVESERFAFPLVKLPADIVESPPSFFTNRIMWIGAAIPIVL
;
A
#
# COMPACT_ATOMS: atom_id res chain seq x y z
N MET A 1 33.76 12.03 7.24
CA MET A 1 32.40 12.19 6.69
C MET A 1 31.49 12.59 7.83
N LYS A 2 31.00 13.84 7.83
CA LYS A 2 30.17 14.39 8.91
C LYS A 2 28.80 13.71 8.87
N ASN A 3 28.45 12.98 9.92
CA ASN A 3 27.07 12.56 10.18
C ASN A 3 26.17 13.80 10.15
N PRO A 4 25.19 13.90 9.25
CA PRO A 4 24.19 14.94 9.38
C PRO A 4 23.45 14.63 10.67
N HIS A 5 23.53 15.55 11.63
CA HIS A 5 22.70 15.53 12.82
C HIS A 5 21.23 15.51 12.35
N PHE A 6 20.63 14.32 12.33
CA PHE A 6 19.18 14.19 12.40
C PHE A 6 18.78 14.81 13.74
N ASN A 7 18.46 16.10 13.72
CA ASN A 7 17.98 16.81 14.89
C ASN A 7 16.74 16.05 15.38
N LYS A 8 16.84 15.44 16.57
CA LYS A 8 15.83 14.63 17.27
C LYS A 8 14.57 15.43 17.67
N LEU A 9 14.26 16.54 17.02
CA LEU A 9 13.10 17.37 17.31
C LEU A 9 11.91 16.90 16.46
N SER A 10 11.20 15.91 17.00
CA SER A 10 9.84 15.49 16.61
C SER A 10 9.65 15.17 15.12
N ALA A 11 10.22 14.06 14.64
CA ALA A 11 9.98 13.55 13.29
C ALA A 11 8.48 13.30 12.98
N ILE A 12 7.68 13.04 14.01
CA ILE A 12 6.24 12.78 13.92
C ILE A 12 5.49 14.02 14.38
N THR A 13 5.00 14.83 13.44
CA THR A 13 4.14 15.98 13.75
C THR A 13 2.67 15.59 13.58
N LYS A 14 1.75 16.23 14.31
CA LYS A 14 0.30 16.02 14.09
C LYS A 14 -0.09 16.31 12.63
N ARG A 15 0.61 17.28 12.03
CA ARG A 15 0.44 17.68 10.63
C ARG A 15 0.83 16.57 9.66
N SER A 16 2.00 15.94 9.83
CA SER A 16 2.43 14.85 8.93
C SER A 16 1.53 13.63 9.04
N VAL A 17 1.10 13.29 10.25
CA VAL A 17 0.13 12.21 10.47
C VAL A 17 -1.20 12.50 9.79
N PHE A 18 -1.72 13.73 9.94
CA PHE A 18 -2.98 14.11 9.30
C PHE A 18 -2.90 14.07 7.77
N ILE A 19 -1.85 14.65 7.18
CA ILE A 19 -1.64 14.62 5.72
C ILE A 19 -1.45 13.18 5.24
N GLY A 20 -0.65 12.39 5.93
CA GLY A 20 -0.43 10.98 5.62
C GLY A 20 -1.73 10.17 5.67
N LEU A 21 -2.60 10.43 6.65
CA LEU A 21 -3.91 9.79 6.74
C LEU A 21 -4.82 10.18 5.57
N LEU A 22 -4.87 11.47 5.21
CA LEU A 22 -5.63 11.92 4.03
C LEU A 22 -5.14 11.25 2.75
N CYS A 23 -3.82 11.15 2.56
CA CYS A 23 -3.25 10.46 1.41
C CYS A 23 -3.56 8.96 1.42
N ALA A 24 -3.50 8.31 2.59
CA ALA A 24 -3.88 6.91 2.74
C ALA A 24 -5.35 6.67 2.39
N VAL A 25 -6.27 7.50 2.90
CA VAL A 25 -7.70 7.43 2.57
C VAL A 25 -7.92 7.63 1.07
N PHE A 26 -7.28 8.64 0.48
CA PHE A 26 -7.34 8.87 -0.96
C PHE A 26 -6.88 7.65 -1.76
N LEU A 27 -5.75 7.04 -1.37
CA LEU A 27 -5.24 5.82 -2.00
C LEU A 27 -6.21 4.63 -1.85
N CYS A 28 -6.81 4.45 -0.67
CA CYS A 28 -7.79 3.39 -0.42
C CYS A 28 -9.07 3.55 -1.27
N LEU A 29 -9.46 4.78 -1.61
CA LEU A 29 -10.61 5.05 -2.47
C LEU A 29 -10.29 4.89 -3.95
N ILE A 30 -9.16 5.43 -4.41
CA ILE A 30 -8.81 5.43 -5.83
C ILE A 30 -8.36 4.07 -6.35
N THR A 31 -7.69 3.28 -5.51
CA THR A 31 -7.13 1.97 -5.89
C THR A 31 -8.20 1.01 -6.43
N PRO A 32 -9.27 0.66 -5.70
CA PRO A 32 -10.27 -0.27 -6.21
C PRO A 32 -11.00 0.25 -7.46
N TYR A 33 -11.23 1.57 -7.53
CA TYR A 33 -11.83 2.20 -8.70
C TYR A 33 -10.93 2.09 -9.94
N ASN A 34 -9.64 2.42 -9.81
CA ASN A 34 -8.68 2.29 -10.89
C ASN A 34 -8.51 0.82 -11.31
N ASP A 35 -8.29 -0.06 -10.35
CA ASP A 35 -7.87 -1.44 -10.58
C ASP A 35 -9.00 -2.31 -11.15
N TYR A 36 -10.24 -2.11 -10.70
CA TYR A 36 -11.36 -3.00 -11.05
C TYR A 36 -12.43 -2.33 -11.93
N TYR A 37 -12.66 -1.01 -11.80
CA TYR A 37 -13.64 -0.31 -12.64
C TYR A 37 -13.01 0.24 -13.92
N ILE A 38 -11.96 1.08 -13.81
CA ILE A 38 -11.22 1.58 -14.98
C ILE A 38 -10.43 0.45 -15.65
N ARG A 39 -10.01 -0.57 -14.88
CA ARG A 39 -9.09 -1.64 -15.30
C ARG A 39 -7.74 -1.08 -15.78
N GLY A 40 -7.28 -0.03 -15.11
CA GLY A 40 -5.97 0.56 -15.32
C GLY A 40 -4.86 -0.28 -14.70
N THR A 41 -3.61 0.14 -14.92
CA THR A 41 -2.46 -0.45 -14.23
C THR A 41 -2.63 -0.31 -12.72
N PHE A 42 -2.32 -1.37 -11.97
CA PHE A 42 -2.40 -1.37 -10.51
C PHE A 42 -1.59 -0.22 -9.91
N VAL A 43 -2.28 0.72 -9.25
CA VAL A 43 -1.63 1.92 -8.66
C VAL A 43 -1.00 1.63 -7.29
N ALA A 44 -1.50 0.60 -6.61
CA ALA A 44 -1.02 0.11 -5.33
C ALA A 44 -0.55 -1.36 -5.44
N GLY A 45 0.15 -1.87 -4.43
CA GLY A 45 0.54 -3.28 -4.36
C GLY A 45 1.59 -3.76 -5.37
N ASN A 46 2.35 -2.87 -6.01
CA ASN A 46 3.58 -3.25 -6.73
C ASN A 46 4.77 -3.24 -5.75
N HIS A 47 5.88 -3.92 -6.09
CA HIS A 47 7.10 -3.92 -5.28
C HIS A 47 7.58 -2.50 -4.95
N PHE A 48 7.43 -1.57 -5.90
CA PHE A 48 7.52 -0.14 -5.67
C PHE A 48 6.14 0.48 -5.96
N PRO A 49 5.41 1.01 -4.97
CA PRO A 49 4.04 1.46 -5.17
C PRO A 49 4.00 2.80 -5.93
N ILE A 50 3.93 2.72 -7.25
CA ILE A 50 4.05 3.85 -8.19
C ILE A 50 3.01 4.94 -7.88
N GLY A 51 1.75 4.60 -7.61
CA GLY A 51 0.71 5.59 -7.34
C GLY A 51 0.98 6.36 -6.04
N SER A 52 1.42 5.67 -4.99
CA SER A 52 1.82 6.30 -3.72
C SER A 52 3.07 7.15 -3.88
N PHE A 53 4.05 6.67 -4.64
CA PHE A 53 5.27 7.42 -4.91
C PHE A 53 5.00 8.68 -5.73
N PHE A 54 4.16 8.59 -6.76
CA PHE A 54 3.75 9.75 -7.55
C PHE A 54 3.07 10.81 -6.68
N LEU A 55 2.07 10.40 -5.87
CA LEU A 55 1.41 11.31 -4.93
C LEU A 55 2.41 11.93 -3.95
N TRP A 56 3.37 11.14 -3.46
CA TRP A 56 4.42 11.62 -2.59
C TRP A 56 5.33 12.66 -3.26
N VAL A 57 5.73 12.44 -4.51
CA VAL A 57 6.53 13.40 -5.29
C VAL A 57 5.76 14.72 -5.47
N LEU A 58 4.45 14.67 -5.72
CA LEU A 58 3.63 15.90 -5.75
C LEU A 58 3.66 16.63 -4.40
N LEU A 59 3.62 15.91 -3.27
CA LEU A 59 3.77 16.53 -1.95
C LEU A 59 5.16 17.14 -1.74
N VAL A 60 6.22 16.56 -2.29
CA VAL A 60 7.55 17.16 -2.24
C VAL A 60 7.57 18.45 -3.07
N LEU A 61 7.12 18.40 -4.32
CA LEU A 61 7.13 19.56 -5.23
C LEU A 61 6.27 20.71 -4.71
N PHE A 62 5.03 20.43 -4.33
CA PHE A 62 4.09 21.47 -3.89
C PHE A 62 4.21 21.75 -2.40
N GLY A 63 4.24 20.71 -1.57
CA GLY A 63 4.20 20.82 -0.11
C GLY A 63 5.53 21.21 0.53
N ALA A 64 6.67 20.82 -0.03
CA ALA A 64 7.98 21.26 0.46
C ALA A 64 8.56 22.41 -0.38
N ILE A 65 8.75 22.24 -1.69
CA ILE A 65 9.50 23.21 -2.51
C ILE A 65 8.68 24.48 -2.77
N LEU A 66 7.48 24.36 -3.33
CA LEU A 66 6.66 25.53 -3.67
C LEU A 66 6.23 26.30 -2.41
N LEU A 67 5.72 25.60 -1.39
CA LEU A 67 5.36 26.25 -0.13
C LEU A 67 6.57 26.88 0.58
N HIS A 68 7.78 26.35 0.45
CA HIS A 68 8.96 27.04 0.99
C HIS A 68 9.22 28.39 0.32
N ARG A 69 8.98 28.49 -1.00
CA ARG A 69 9.13 29.74 -1.76
C ARG A 69 8.02 30.75 -1.41
N LEU A 70 6.80 30.29 -1.19
CA LEU A 70 5.65 31.16 -0.91
C LEU A 70 5.54 31.54 0.58
N LYS A 71 5.60 30.55 1.48
CA LYS A 71 5.44 30.70 2.93
C LYS A 71 6.23 29.62 3.68
N LYS A 72 7.49 29.91 4.02
CA LYS A 72 8.43 28.99 4.70
C LYS A 72 7.83 28.21 5.89
N LYS A 73 6.98 28.84 6.71
CA LYS A 73 6.33 28.19 7.87
C LYS A 73 5.36 27.05 7.49
N LEU A 74 4.85 27.04 6.27
CA LEU A 74 3.96 26.01 5.75
C LEU A 74 4.71 24.94 4.95
N ALA A 75 6.00 25.08 4.69
CA ALA A 75 6.75 24.04 3.97
C ALA A 75 6.78 22.75 4.81
N LEU A 76 6.59 21.60 4.16
CA LEU A 76 6.81 20.31 4.78
C LEU A 76 8.30 20.07 4.97
N THR A 77 8.66 19.58 6.15
CA THR A 77 10.05 19.20 6.45
C THR A 77 10.39 17.82 5.90
N SER A 78 11.68 17.54 5.77
CA SER A 78 12.19 16.22 5.38
C SER A 78 11.67 15.09 6.26
N ALA A 79 11.58 15.31 7.59
CA ALA A 79 11.06 14.31 8.52
C ALA A 79 9.56 14.07 8.33
N GLU A 80 8.77 15.13 8.10
CA GLU A 80 7.33 15.02 7.83
C GLU A 80 7.07 14.25 6.53
N LEU A 81 7.86 14.50 5.48
CA LEU A 81 7.78 13.78 4.21
C LEU A 81 8.08 12.28 4.38
N ILE A 82 9.06 11.92 5.20
CA ILE A 82 9.37 10.50 5.51
C ILE A 82 8.20 9.83 6.23
N VAL A 83 7.59 10.50 7.23
CA VAL A 83 6.42 9.95 7.92
C VAL A 83 5.27 9.71 6.94
N ILE A 84 4.95 10.70 6.11
CA ILE A 84 3.90 10.58 5.09
C ILE A 84 4.21 9.43 4.12
N TRP A 85 5.47 9.30 3.68
CA TRP A 85 5.92 8.20 2.83
C TRP A 85 5.69 6.84 3.48
N CYS A 86 6.12 6.66 4.73
CA CYS A 86 5.93 5.41 5.48
C CYS A 86 4.44 5.05 5.62
N MET A 87 3.59 6.03 5.92
CA MET A 87 2.13 5.81 6.02
C MET A 87 1.54 5.34 4.68
N MET A 88 1.91 5.97 3.57
CA MET A 88 1.42 5.57 2.24
C MET A 88 1.95 4.21 1.78
N LEU A 89 3.21 3.85 2.12
CA LEU A 89 3.75 2.52 1.86
C LEU A 89 2.91 1.43 2.53
N VAL A 90 2.57 1.62 3.81
CA VAL A 90 1.72 0.68 4.55
C VAL A 90 0.33 0.60 3.93
N ALA A 91 -0.29 1.75 3.64
CA ALA A 91 -1.64 1.82 3.09
C ALA A 91 -1.78 1.24 1.67
N SER A 92 -0.73 1.30 0.86
CA SER A 92 -0.74 0.79 -0.52
C SER A 92 -0.23 -0.64 -0.65
N GLY A 93 0.69 -1.08 0.22
CA GLY A 93 1.27 -2.41 0.16
C GLY A 93 0.34 -3.47 0.74
N ILE A 94 0.03 -3.34 2.04
CA ILE A 94 -0.61 -4.41 2.82
C ILE A 94 -2.04 -4.68 2.34
N PRO A 95 -2.95 -3.69 2.27
CA PRO A 95 -4.34 -3.97 1.91
C PRO A 95 -4.53 -4.39 0.45
N SER A 96 -3.62 -4.01 -0.45
CA SER A 96 -3.71 -4.31 -1.89
C SER A 96 -3.14 -5.70 -2.21
N SER A 97 -1.93 -5.79 -2.77
CA SER A 97 -1.31 -7.07 -3.14
C SER A 97 -0.94 -7.94 -1.95
N GLY A 98 -0.67 -7.33 -0.80
CA GLY A 98 -0.41 -8.07 0.44
C GLY A 98 -1.64 -8.78 1.01
N PHE A 99 -2.84 -8.45 0.51
CA PHE A 99 -4.08 -9.03 1.05
C PHE A 99 -5.22 -9.09 0.02
N LEU A 100 -6.02 -8.02 -0.14
CA LEU A 100 -7.35 -8.10 -0.76
C LEU A 100 -7.32 -8.51 -2.24
N ARG A 101 -6.25 -8.19 -2.98
CA ARG A 101 -6.16 -8.47 -4.41
C ARG A 101 -6.40 -9.93 -4.75
N TYR A 102 -5.85 -10.83 -3.93
CA TYR A 102 -5.95 -12.27 -4.13
C TYR A 102 -6.99 -12.87 -3.20
N HIS A 103 -7.11 -12.31 -2.00
CA HIS A 103 -7.85 -12.94 -0.92
C HIS A 103 -9.36 -12.93 -1.13
N LEU A 104 -9.94 -11.85 -1.67
CA LEU A 104 -11.39 -11.74 -1.84
C LEU A 104 -11.97 -12.86 -2.73
N PHE A 105 -11.27 -13.20 -3.82
CA PHE A 105 -11.68 -14.28 -4.72
C PHE A 105 -11.61 -15.65 -4.05
N MET A 106 -10.61 -15.88 -3.19
CA MET A 106 -10.43 -17.16 -2.49
C MET A 106 -11.57 -17.46 -1.51
N LEU A 107 -12.27 -16.44 -0.99
CA LEU A 107 -13.36 -16.61 -0.04
C LEU A 107 -14.59 -17.28 -0.65
N VAL A 108 -14.77 -17.17 -1.97
CA VAL A 108 -15.98 -17.60 -2.70
C VAL A 108 -15.69 -18.62 -3.79
N SER A 109 -14.45 -18.67 -4.31
CA SER A 109 -14.08 -19.53 -5.44
C SER A 109 -14.38 -21.02 -5.24
N PRO A 110 -14.19 -21.64 -4.04
CA PRO A 110 -14.51 -23.05 -3.86
C PRO A 110 -15.99 -23.36 -4.05
N PHE A 111 -16.87 -22.38 -3.85
CA PHE A 111 -18.32 -22.51 -3.98
C PHE A 111 -18.81 -22.13 -5.37
N TYR A 112 -18.20 -21.11 -5.99
CA TYR A 112 -18.58 -20.64 -7.33
C TYR A 112 -18.17 -21.63 -8.43
N TYR A 113 -17.00 -22.25 -8.31
CA TYR A 113 -16.45 -23.17 -9.32
C TYR A 113 -16.67 -24.66 -9.01
N ALA A 114 -17.44 -24.99 -7.97
CA ALA A 114 -17.78 -26.39 -7.68
C ALA A 114 -18.67 -26.96 -8.79
N THR A 115 -18.28 -28.10 -9.36
CA THR A 115 -19.07 -28.83 -10.36
C THR A 115 -19.16 -30.31 -9.97
N PRO A 116 -20.13 -31.08 -10.48
CA PRO A 116 -20.21 -32.51 -10.21
C PRO A 116 -18.94 -33.28 -10.62
N GLU A 117 -18.23 -32.84 -11.66
CA GLU A 117 -17.03 -33.50 -12.18
C GLU A 117 -15.80 -33.28 -11.32
N ASN A 118 -15.73 -32.17 -10.58
CA ASN A 118 -14.60 -31.89 -9.69
C ASN A 118 -14.84 -32.35 -8.24
N GLU A 119 -16.09 -32.68 -7.90
CA GLU A 119 -16.49 -33.22 -6.58
C GLU A 119 -16.05 -32.34 -5.40
N TRP A 120 -15.86 -31.03 -5.63
CA TRP A 120 -15.32 -30.13 -4.59
C TRP A 120 -16.22 -30.05 -3.36
N LYS A 121 -17.53 -30.20 -3.56
CA LYS A 121 -18.51 -30.20 -2.47
C LYS A 121 -18.26 -31.35 -1.51
N GLU A 122 -18.07 -32.55 -2.04
CA GLU A 122 -17.85 -33.78 -1.29
C GLU A 122 -16.44 -33.82 -0.67
N LEU A 123 -15.43 -33.34 -1.41
CA LEU A 123 -14.03 -33.38 -1.01
C LEU A 123 -13.66 -32.30 0.02
N PHE A 124 -14.11 -31.06 -0.17
CA PHE A 124 -13.55 -29.90 0.52
C PHE A 124 -14.49 -29.16 1.47
N TYR A 125 -15.81 -29.15 1.25
CA TYR A 125 -16.71 -28.26 2.02
C TYR A 125 -16.68 -28.52 3.54
N ARG A 126 -16.44 -29.77 3.95
CA ARG A 126 -16.29 -30.15 5.37
C ARG A 126 -15.09 -29.48 6.07
N TYR A 127 -14.08 -29.06 5.31
CA TYR A 127 -12.87 -28.41 5.81
C TYR A 127 -12.91 -26.88 5.68
N LEU A 128 -13.99 -26.32 5.13
CA LEU A 128 -14.18 -24.90 4.94
C LEU A 128 -15.20 -24.36 5.95
N PRO A 129 -14.78 -23.95 7.15
CA PRO A 129 -15.71 -23.43 8.15
C PRO A 129 -16.20 -22.02 7.79
N ASP A 130 -17.38 -21.64 8.30
CA ASP A 130 -18.06 -20.38 7.93
C ASP A 130 -17.32 -19.10 8.34
N TRP A 131 -16.30 -19.23 9.19
CA TRP A 131 -15.45 -18.12 9.58
C TRP A 131 -14.27 -17.90 8.62
N LEU A 132 -13.99 -18.85 7.74
CA LEU A 132 -12.87 -18.81 6.79
C LEU A 132 -13.30 -18.37 5.39
N VAL A 133 -14.55 -18.64 5.01
CA VAL A 133 -15.09 -18.48 3.66
C VAL A 133 -16.51 -17.89 3.67
N VAL A 134 -16.99 -17.45 2.51
CA VAL A 134 -18.38 -17.00 2.32
C VAL A 134 -19.16 -18.11 1.61
N LYS A 135 -20.17 -18.68 2.29
CA LYS A 135 -20.97 -19.81 1.79
C LYS A 135 -22.33 -19.42 1.21
N ASP A 136 -22.79 -18.20 1.43
CA ASP A 136 -24.10 -17.75 0.95
C ASP A 136 -24.11 -17.79 -0.59
N GLU A 137 -24.96 -18.64 -1.16
CA GLU A 137 -24.98 -18.90 -2.61
C GLU A 137 -25.22 -17.63 -3.43
N LYS A 138 -26.07 -16.72 -2.93
CA LYS A 138 -26.34 -15.45 -3.59
C LYS A 138 -25.12 -14.54 -3.54
N ALA A 139 -24.47 -14.40 -2.39
CA ALA A 139 -23.26 -13.59 -2.25
C ALA A 139 -22.10 -14.12 -3.10
N VAL A 140 -21.92 -15.44 -3.14
CA VAL A 140 -20.93 -16.12 -4.00
C VAL A 140 -21.20 -15.79 -5.47
N LYS A 141 -22.45 -15.95 -5.92
CA LYS A 141 -22.84 -15.67 -7.31
C LYS A 141 -22.69 -14.19 -7.68
N TYR A 142 -23.24 -13.29 -6.86
CA TYR A 142 -23.22 -11.85 -7.12
C TYR A 142 -21.82 -11.24 -7.06
N PHE A 143 -20.87 -11.87 -6.36
CA PHE A 143 -19.48 -11.43 -6.37
C PHE A 143 -18.86 -11.52 -7.78
N TYR A 144 -19.17 -12.57 -8.54
CA TYR A 144 -18.67 -12.76 -9.91
C TYR A 144 -19.59 -12.19 -11.00
N GLU A 145 -20.91 -12.32 -10.82
CA GLU A 145 -21.91 -11.98 -11.85
C GLU A 145 -22.49 -10.57 -11.71
N ALA A 146 -21.97 -9.77 -10.78
CA ALA A 146 -22.47 -8.47 -10.35
C ALA A 146 -23.75 -8.53 -9.48
N LEU A 147 -23.89 -7.52 -8.63
CA LEU A 147 -25.02 -7.35 -7.73
C LEU A 147 -26.21 -6.76 -8.50
N PRO A 148 -27.43 -7.35 -8.41
CA PRO A 148 -28.61 -6.79 -9.07
C PRO A 148 -28.92 -5.36 -8.61
N SER A 149 -29.30 -4.50 -9.55
CA SER A 149 -29.66 -3.09 -9.28
C SER A 149 -30.68 -2.97 -8.15
N GLY A 150 -30.40 -2.09 -7.19
CA GLY A 150 -31.27 -1.84 -6.03
C GLY A 150 -31.12 -2.85 -4.88
N THR A 151 -30.32 -3.89 -5.03
CA THR A 151 -30.02 -4.83 -3.93
C THR A 151 -28.86 -4.28 -3.08
N PRO A 152 -28.97 -4.24 -1.74
CA PRO A 152 -27.85 -3.84 -0.89
C PRO A 152 -26.77 -4.93 -0.85
N VAL A 153 -25.51 -4.53 -0.69
CA VAL A 153 -24.40 -5.47 -0.48
C VAL A 153 -24.63 -6.26 0.82
N PRO A 154 -24.54 -7.60 0.81
CA PRO A 154 -24.83 -8.43 1.98
C PRO A 154 -23.65 -8.45 2.97
N TRP A 155 -23.26 -7.30 3.52
CA TRP A 155 -22.08 -7.15 4.38
C TRP A 155 -21.98 -8.16 5.54
N GLY A 156 -23.11 -8.62 6.08
CA GLY A 156 -23.16 -9.57 7.19
C GLY A 156 -22.43 -10.89 6.91
N VAL A 157 -22.52 -11.42 5.68
CA VAL A 157 -21.87 -12.69 5.33
C VAL A 157 -20.35 -12.54 5.14
N TRP A 158 -19.89 -11.32 4.87
CA TRP A 158 -18.47 -11.02 4.66
C TRP A 158 -17.76 -10.63 5.95
N LEU A 159 -18.49 -10.13 6.95
CA LEU A 159 -17.91 -9.54 8.16
C LEU A 159 -17.05 -10.54 8.94
N LYS A 160 -17.54 -11.77 9.15
CA LYS A 160 -16.85 -12.78 9.95
C LYS A 160 -15.54 -13.24 9.28
N PRO A 161 -15.53 -13.65 7.99
CA PRO A 161 -14.26 -13.91 7.28
C PRO A 161 -13.33 -12.69 7.26
N ALA A 162 -13.86 -11.50 6.99
CA ALA A 162 -13.04 -10.28 6.91
C ALA A 162 -12.31 -9.98 8.23
N ILE A 163 -12.96 -10.13 9.38
CA ILE A 163 -12.34 -9.89 10.70
C ILE A 163 -11.25 -10.92 10.98
N VAL A 164 -11.52 -12.21 10.74
CA VAL A 164 -10.55 -13.28 11.02
C VAL A 164 -9.30 -13.10 10.16
N TRP A 165 -9.49 -12.89 8.86
CA TRP A 165 -8.37 -12.73 7.93
C TRP A 165 -7.62 -11.42 8.14
N SER A 166 -8.31 -10.32 8.44
CA SER A 166 -7.63 -9.06 8.80
C SER A 166 -6.80 -9.22 10.07
N SER A 167 -7.30 -9.95 11.06
CA SER A 167 -6.57 -10.23 12.30
C SER A 167 -5.32 -11.07 12.02
N TYR A 168 -5.44 -12.10 11.19
CA TYR A 168 -4.30 -12.92 10.75
C TYR A 168 -3.24 -12.08 10.03
N VAL A 169 -3.65 -11.22 9.09
CA VAL A 169 -2.74 -10.33 8.35
C VAL A 169 -2.05 -9.35 9.30
N LEU A 170 -2.76 -8.75 10.25
CA LEU A 170 -2.18 -7.84 11.24
C LEU A 170 -1.10 -8.54 12.08
N VAL A 171 -1.38 -9.74 12.59
CA VAL A 171 -0.39 -10.53 13.35
C VAL A 171 0.81 -10.90 12.48
N THR A 172 0.57 -11.34 11.25
CA THR A 172 1.64 -11.72 10.31
C THR A 172 2.57 -10.54 10.03
N TYR A 173 2.02 -9.37 9.69
CA TYR A 173 2.84 -8.18 9.43
C TYR A 173 3.51 -7.65 10.69
N PHE A 174 2.89 -7.78 11.87
CA PHE A 174 3.53 -7.46 13.14
C PHE A 174 4.77 -8.33 13.38
N VAL A 175 4.66 -9.65 13.19
CA VAL A 175 5.81 -10.57 13.29
C VAL A 175 6.89 -10.21 12.26
N MET A 176 6.52 -9.90 11.02
CA MET A 176 7.47 -9.46 9.99
C MET A 176 8.21 -8.18 10.38
N VAL A 177 7.51 -7.22 11.00
CA VAL A 177 8.13 -6.00 11.55
C VAL A 177 9.09 -6.35 12.69
N CYS A 178 8.70 -7.21 13.63
CA CYS A 178 9.58 -7.67 14.70
C CYS A 178 10.86 -8.33 14.15
N LEU A 179 10.73 -9.23 13.19
CA LEU A 179 11.86 -9.87 12.51
C LEU A 179 12.74 -8.84 11.80
N SER A 180 12.13 -7.88 11.09
CA SER A 180 12.86 -6.80 10.42
C SER A 180 13.67 -5.97 11.42
N VAL A 181 13.13 -5.70 12.61
CA VAL A 181 13.84 -4.96 13.67
C VAL A 181 15.03 -5.76 14.21
N ILE A 182 14.87 -7.06 14.45
CA ILE A 182 15.95 -7.94 14.93
C ILE A 182 17.07 -8.03 13.88
N LEU A 183 16.71 -8.29 12.62
CA LEU A 183 17.66 -8.50 11.52
C LEU A 183 18.25 -7.18 10.99
N ARG A 184 17.64 -6.03 11.29
CA ARG A 184 18.09 -4.71 10.81
C ARG A 184 19.58 -4.48 11.06
N LYS A 185 20.08 -4.80 12.27
CA LYS A 185 21.49 -4.57 12.60
C LYS A 185 22.42 -5.42 11.73
N GLN A 186 22.10 -6.70 11.58
CA GLN A 186 22.86 -7.64 10.76
C GLN A 186 22.89 -7.19 9.28
N TRP A 187 21.72 -6.88 8.71
CA TRP A 187 21.63 -6.46 7.31
C TRP A 187 22.35 -5.14 7.03
N VAL A 188 22.22 -4.16 7.92
CA VAL A 188 22.79 -2.81 7.70
C VAL A 188 24.28 -2.77 7.98
N GLU A 189 24.73 -3.31 9.13
CA GLU A 189 26.11 -3.12 9.60
C GLU A 189 27.06 -4.21 9.09
N SER A 190 26.63 -5.47 9.16
CA SER A 190 27.48 -6.63 8.85
C SER A 190 27.44 -6.99 7.37
N GLU A 191 26.24 -7.14 6.81
CA GLU A 191 26.06 -7.58 5.41
C GLU A 191 26.01 -6.42 4.42
N ARG A 192 25.84 -5.18 4.91
CA ARG A 192 25.72 -3.96 4.09
C ARG A 192 24.72 -4.14 2.95
N PHE A 193 23.60 -4.77 3.27
CA PHE A 193 22.54 -5.06 2.32
C PHE A 193 22.06 -3.76 1.67
N ALA A 194 21.95 -3.76 0.34
CA ALA A 194 21.50 -2.60 -0.40
C ALA A 194 19.96 -2.49 -0.31
N PHE A 195 19.45 -1.30 0.03
CA PHE A 195 18.01 -1.00 0.05
C PHE A 195 17.62 -0.07 -1.11
N PRO A 196 17.64 -0.55 -2.37
CA PRO A 196 17.48 0.30 -3.55
C PRO A 196 16.15 1.06 -3.56
N LEU A 197 15.07 0.46 -3.05
CA LEU A 197 13.74 1.06 -3.01
C LEU A 197 13.63 2.26 -2.05
N VAL A 198 14.52 2.35 -1.06
CA VAL A 198 14.56 3.46 -0.10
C VAL A 198 15.45 4.59 -0.60
N LYS A 199 16.41 4.29 -1.49
CA LYS A 199 17.43 5.24 -1.94
C LYS A 199 16.82 6.45 -2.64
N LEU A 200 15.93 6.24 -3.61
CA LEU A 200 15.32 7.34 -4.37
C LEU A 200 14.51 8.30 -3.46
N PRO A 201 13.58 7.82 -2.60
CA PRO A 201 12.93 8.70 -1.62
C PRO A 201 13.91 9.40 -0.67
N ALA A 202 14.97 8.72 -0.20
CA ALA A 202 15.96 9.29 0.69
C ALA A 202 16.74 10.45 0.02
N ASP A 203 17.22 10.23 -1.20
CA ASP A 203 17.96 11.24 -1.97
C ASP A 203 17.08 12.48 -2.26
N ILE A 204 15.79 12.28 -2.56
CA ILE A 204 14.83 13.38 -2.76
C ILE A 204 14.64 14.18 -1.46
N VAL A 205 14.54 13.51 -0.31
CA VAL A 205 14.29 14.18 0.97
C VAL A 205 15.51 14.90 1.55
N GLU A 206 16.73 14.42 1.25
CA GLU A 206 17.98 15.04 1.70
C GLU A 206 18.16 16.45 1.13
N SER A 207 17.81 16.66 -0.14
CA SER A 207 17.90 17.97 -0.79
C SER A 207 16.87 18.13 -1.91
N PRO A 208 15.58 18.37 -1.57
CA PRO A 208 14.49 18.34 -2.54
C PRO A 208 14.70 19.25 -3.75
N PRO A 209 15.03 20.55 -3.60
CA PRO A 209 15.20 21.43 -4.76
C PRO A 209 16.38 21.01 -5.65
N SER A 210 17.49 20.58 -5.05
CA SER A 210 18.70 20.21 -5.80
C SER A 210 18.44 18.96 -6.63
N PHE A 211 17.78 17.95 -6.05
CA PHE A 211 17.43 16.71 -6.74
C PHE A 211 16.67 16.99 -8.05
N PHE A 212 15.58 17.77 -8.01
CA PHE A 212 14.77 18.07 -9.20
C PHE A 212 15.42 19.03 -10.19
N THR A 213 16.57 19.64 -9.87
CA THR A 213 17.34 20.47 -10.82
C THR A 213 18.53 19.72 -11.44
N ASN A 214 18.81 18.49 -11.00
CA ASN A 214 19.93 17.70 -11.50
C ASN A 214 19.68 17.20 -12.93
N ARG A 215 20.49 17.67 -13.89
CA ARG A 215 20.37 17.30 -15.31
C ARG A 215 20.62 15.82 -15.58
N ILE A 216 21.56 15.18 -14.86
CA ILE A 216 21.90 13.77 -15.07
C ILE A 216 20.71 12.89 -14.66
N MET A 217 20.05 13.23 -13.55
CA MET A 217 18.83 12.54 -13.11
C MET A 217 17.74 12.59 -14.19
N TRP A 218 17.50 13.76 -14.78
CA TRP A 218 16.49 13.90 -15.83
C TRP A 218 16.86 13.21 -17.14
N ILE A 219 18.14 13.18 -17.53
CA ILE A 219 18.60 12.38 -18.67
C ILE A 219 18.32 10.90 -18.41
N GLY A 220 18.65 10.41 -17.21
CA GLY A 220 18.37 9.03 -16.79
C GLY A 220 16.89 8.68 -16.77
N ALA A 221 16.04 9.61 -16.31
CA ALA A 221 14.59 9.44 -16.31
C ALA A 221 13.98 9.52 -17.72
N ALA A 222 14.53 10.34 -18.61
CA ALA A 222 14.01 10.53 -19.96
C ALA A 222 14.19 9.27 -20.84
N ILE A 223 15.29 8.53 -20.66
CA ILE A 223 15.57 7.31 -21.44
C ILE A 223 14.39 6.32 -21.40
N PRO A 224 13.93 5.82 -20.23
CA PRO A 224 12.82 4.87 -20.16
C PRO A 224 11.44 5.51 -20.39
N ILE A 225 11.32 6.84 -20.40
CA ILE A 225 10.05 7.53 -20.71
C ILE A 225 9.85 7.64 -22.23
N VAL A 226 10.95 7.79 -22.97
CA VAL A 226 10.93 7.96 -24.43
C VAL A 226 11.01 6.64 -25.18
N LEU A 227 11.69 5.64 -24.61
CA LEU A 227 11.72 4.26 -25.11
C LEU A 227 10.41 3.53 -24.81
#